data_AF-A0A7K4KMP9-F1
#
_entry.id   AF-A0A7K4KMP9-F1
#
_cell.length_a   1.000
_cell.length_b   1.000
_cell.length_c   1.000
_cell.angle_alpha   90.00
_cell.angle_beta   90.00
_cell.angle_gamma   90.00
#
_symmetry.space_group_name_H-M   'P 1'
#
loop_
_entity.id
_entity.type
_entity.pdbx_description
1 polymer ?
#
loop_
_entity_poly.entity_id
_entity_poly.type
_entity_poly.pdbx_seq_one_letter_code
_entity_poly.pdbx_strand_id
1 'polypeptide(L)'
;RVFLRAVNQFTSVLNRLFLDQANFELQLWNNYFHLAVAFLTHESLQLETFSQAKRNKIIKKYGDMRKEIGFKIRDMWYNLGPHKIKFIPAMVGPILEVTLVPEPELRKATIPIFFDMMQCEFN
;
A
#
# COMPACT_ATOMS: atom_id res chain seq x y z
N ARG A 1 -14.20 -5.97 -2.94
CA ARG A 1 -14.46 -4.87 -3.91
C ARG A 1 -14.90 -3.57 -3.25
N VAL A 2 -15.81 -3.56 -2.26
CA VAL A 2 -16.20 -2.30 -1.57
C VAL A 2 -15.00 -1.64 -0.90
N PHE A 3 -14.20 -2.39 -0.12
CA PHE A 3 -12.98 -1.89 0.51
C PHE A 3 -11.98 -1.31 -0.51
N LEU A 4 -11.69 -2.03 -1.59
CA LEU A 4 -10.83 -1.54 -2.68
C LEU A 4 -11.29 -0.17 -3.22
N ARG A 5 -12.59 -0.02 -3.48
CA ARG A 5 -13.16 1.26 -3.91
C ARG A 5 -13.01 2.35 -2.85
N ALA A 6 -13.24 2.04 -1.58
CA ALA A 6 -13.09 3.00 -0.49
C ALA A 6 -11.63 3.47 -0.37
N VAL A 7 -10.66 2.55 -0.39
CA VAL A 7 -9.23 2.89 -0.35
C VAL A 7 -8.85 3.80 -1.52
N ASN A 8 -9.31 3.50 -2.74
CA ASN A 8 -9.07 4.35 -3.90
C ASN A 8 -9.68 5.76 -3.76
N GLN A 9 -10.86 5.88 -3.15
CA GLN A 9 -11.46 7.19 -2.86
C GLN A 9 -10.62 7.94 -1.82
N PHE A 10 -10.15 7.27 -0.77
CA PHE A 10 -9.27 7.87 0.23
C PHE A 10 -7.97 8.37 -0.40
N THR A 11 -7.35 7.63 -1.31
CA THR A 11 -6.18 8.07 -2.10
C THR A 11 -6.44 9.43 -2.77
N SER A 12 -7.60 9.58 -3.43
CA SER A 12 -7.94 10.83 -4.12
C SER A 12 -8.15 11.99 -3.15
N VAL A 13 -8.85 11.76 -2.04
CA VAL A 13 -9.15 12.77 -1.02
C VAL A 13 -7.87 13.22 -0.31
N LEU A 14 -7.01 12.28 0.09
CA LEU A 14 -5.74 12.54 0.77
C LEU A 14 -4.81 13.42 -0.05
N ASN A 15 -4.56 13.03 -1.31
CA ASN A 15 -3.69 13.81 -2.18
C ASN A 15 -4.24 15.22 -2.44
N ARG A 16 -5.57 15.37 -2.54
CA ARG A 16 -6.18 16.65 -2.90
C ARG A 16 -6.28 17.62 -1.73
N LEU A 17 -6.57 17.12 -0.52
CA LEU A 17 -6.96 17.97 0.62
C LEU A 17 -5.95 17.96 1.77
N PHE A 18 -5.06 16.97 1.84
CA PHE A 18 -4.22 16.73 3.01
C PHE A 18 -2.73 16.52 2.67
N LEU A 19 -2.32 16.83 1.44
CA LEU A 19 -0.93 16.69 1.00
C LEU A 19 -0.16 18.02 1.05
N ASP A 20 -0.85 19.15 0.96
CA ASP A 20 -0.20 20.46 1.02
C ASP A 20 0.34 20.77 2.42
N GLN A 21 1.36 21.64 2.49
CA GLN A 21 2.06 21.93 3.73
C GLN A 21 1.17 22.59 4.80
N ALA A 22 0.11 23.31 4.41
CA ALA A 22 -0.78 23.99 5.35
C ALA A 22 -1.84 23.05 5.96
N ASN A 23 -2.25 22.02 5.22
CA ASN A 23 -3.29 21.06 5.63
C ASN A 23 -2.75 19.63 5.85
N PHE A 24 -1.43 19.46 5.98
CA PHE A 24 -0.83 18.13 6.07
C PHE A 24 -1.23 17.39 7.34
N GLU A 25 -2.01 16.31 7.20
CA GLU A 25 -2.51 15.53 8.34
C GLU A 25 -1.78 14.20 8.51
N LEU A 26 -0.70 14.22 9.31
CA LEU A 26 0.19 13.08 9.54
C LEU A 26 -0.57 11.82 9.98
N GLN A 27 -1.50 11.95 10.92
CA GLN A 27 -2.23 10.80 11.46
C GLN A 27 -3.14 10.15 10.41
N LEU A 28 -3.75 10.95 9.54
CA LEU A 28 -4.65 10.44 8.51
C LEU A 28 -3.87 9.66 7.43
N TRP A 29 -2.71 10.18 7.04
CA TRP A 29 -1.78 9.47 6.15
C TRP A 29 -1.25 8.18 6.78
N ASN A 30 -0.87 8.20 8.07
CA ASN A 30 -0.43 6.99 8.79
C ASN A 30 -1.53 5.92 8.78
N ASN A 31 -2.76 6.32 9.11
CA ASN A 31 -3.92 5.43 9.09
C ASN A 31 -4.17 4.84 7.69
N TYR A 32 -3.99 5.64 6.64
CA TYR A 32 -4.12 5.16 5.26
C TYR A 32 -3.07 4.09 4.93
N PHE A 33 -1.79 4.30 5.25
CA PHE A 33 -0.76 3.31 4.98
C PHE A 33 -0.98 2.03 5.76
N HIS A 34 -1.33 2.12 7.06
CA HIS A 34 -1.66 0.94 7.85
C HIS A 34 -2.90 0.20 7.31
N LEU A 35 -3.94 0.92 6.86
CA LEU A 35 -5.10 0.31 6.22
C LEU A 35 -4.72 -0.41 4.92
N ALA A 36 -3.88 0.20 4.09
CA ALA A 36 -3.41 -0.40 2.83
C ALA A 36 -2.58 -1.65 3.10
N VAL A 37 -1.66 -1.61 4.08
CA VAL A 37 -0.86 -2.77 4.49
C VAL A 37 -1.78 -3.88 5.02
N ALA A 38 -2.67 -3.58 5.96
CA ALA A 38 -3.61 -4.55 6.52
C ALA A 38 -4.48 -5.20 5.43
N PHE A 39 -4.89 -4.44 4.41
CA PHE A 39 -5.61 -4.99 3.26
C PHE A 39 -4.73 -5.94 2.45
N LEU A 40 -3.49 -5.58 2.16
CA LEU A 40 -2.56 -6.38 1.35
C LEU A 40 -2.13 -7.67 2.05
N THR A 41 -2.04 -7.66 3.38
CA THR A 41 -1.60 -8.80 4.19
C THR A 41 -2.74 -9.69 4.68
N HIS A 42 -4.01 -9.25 4.56
CA HIS A 42 -5.17 -10.00 5.05
C HIS A 42 -5.28 -11.42 4.45
N GLU A 43 -5.50 -12.42 5.30
CA GLU A 43 -5.54 -13.85 4.93
C GLU A 43 -6.53 -14.17 3.80
N SER A 44 -7.69 -13.52 3.80
CA SER A 44 -8.72 -13.71 2.76
C SER A 44 -8.25 -13.31 1.35
N LEU A 45 -7.16 -12.55 1.24
CA LEU A 45 -6.56 -12.13 -0.01
C LEU A 45 -5.25 -12.86 -0.33
N GLN A 46 -4.77 -13.75 0.54
CA GLN A 46 -3.63 -14.62 0.27
C GLN A 46 -4.07 -15.82 -0.56
N LEU A 47 -4.28 -15.58 -1.86
CA LEU A 47 -4.84 -16.53 -2.82
C LEU A 47 -4.03 -17.82 -2.93
N GLU A 48 -2.75 -17.78 -2.59
CA GLU A 48 -1.80 -18.89 -2.58
C GLU A 48 -2.14 -19.93 -1.50
N THR A 49 -2.88 -19.55 -0.46
CA THR A 49 -3.34 -20.45 0.61
C THR A 49 -4.59 -21.27 0.22
N PHE A 50 -5.24 -20.90 -0.89
CA PHE A 50 -6.46 -21.56 -1.35
C PHE A 50 -6.18 -22.69 -2.33
N SER A 51 -7.13 -23.63 -2.43
CA SER A 51 -7.09 -24.63 -3.49
C SER A 51 -7.09 -23.98 -4.88
N GLN A 52 -6.44 -24.64 -5.85
CA GLN A 52 -6.31 -24.11 -7.21
C GLN A 52 -7.67 -23.74 -7.83
N ALA A 53 -8.70 -24.56 -7.61
CA ALA A 53 -10.06 -24.29 -8.10
C ALA A 53 -10.66 -23.01 -7.49
N LYS A 54 -10.53 -22.83 -6.17
CA LYS A 54 -11.02 -21.62 -5.48
C LYS A 54 -10.24 -20.38 -5.94
N ARG A 55 -8.91 -20.46 -5.99
CA ARG A 55 -8.03 -19.40 -6.50
C ARG A 55 -8.42 -18.98 -7.92
N ASN A 56 -8.54 -19.92 -8.85
CA ASN A 56 -8.91 -19.65 -10.24
C ASN A 56 -10.30 -19.00 -10.35
N LYS A 57 -11.28 -19.45 -9.56
CA LYS A 57 -12.62 -18.86 -9.53
C LYS A 57 -12.61 -17.42 -9.02
N ILE A 58 -11.82 -17.13 -7.99
CA ILE A 58 -11.67 -15.78 -7.42
C ILE A 58 -10.99 -14.87 -8.45
N ILE A 59 -9.85 -15.28 -9.01
CA ILE A 59 -9.10 -14.48 -9.99
C ILE A 59 -9.97 -14.20 -11.22
N LYS A 60 -10.67 -15.21 -11.76
CA LYS A 60 -11.55 -15.05 -12.92
C LYS A 60 -12.69 -14.06 -12.66
N LYS A 61 -13.25 -14.04 -11.45
CA LYS A 61 -14.40 -13.19 -11.11
C LYS A 61 -13.99 -11.78 -10.68
N TYR A 62 -12.90 -11.66 -9.93
CA TYR A 62 -12.55 -10.43 -9.22
C TYR A 62 -11.20 -9.83 -9.61
N GLY A 63 -10.31 -10.60 -10.24
CA GLY A 63 -8.89 -10.28 -10.34
C GLY A 63 -8.17 -10.45 -9.01
N ASP A 64 -6.86 -10.20 -9.01
CA ASP A 64 -6.09 -10.06 -7.77
C ASP A 64 -6.12 -8.61 -7.30
N MET A 65 -6.94 -8.34 -6.28
CA MET A 65 -7.15 -6.99 -5.74
C MET A 65 -5.90 -6.43 -5.05
N ARG A 66 -4.92 -7.28 -4.69
CA ARG A 66 -3.70 -6.84 -4.01
C ARG A 66 -2.82 -5.99 -4.94
N LYS A 67 -2.81 -6.30 -6.24
CA LYS A 67 -2.02 -5.58 -7.24
C LYS A 67 -2.39 -4.09 -7.28
N GLU A 68 -3.68 -3.79 -7.34
CA GLU A 68 -4.17 -2.41 -7.45
C GLU A 68 -3.76 -1.57 -6.23
N ILE A 69 -3.94 -2.09 -5.02
CA ILE A 69 -3.52 -1.40 -3.79
C ILE A 69 -1.99 -1.32 -3.69
N GLY A 70 -1.25 -2.34 -4.15
CA GLY A 70 0.20 -2.34 -4.23
C GLY A 70 0.79 -1.22 -5.10
N PHE A 71 0.14 -0.93 -6.23
CA PHE A 71 0.53 0.23 -7.03
C PHE A 71 0.15 1.54 -6.34
N LYS A 72 -1.04 1.60 -5.70
CA LYS A 72 -1.46 2.79 -4.96
C LYS A 72 -0.59 3.14 -3.77
N ILE A 73 -0.14 2.16 -2.99
CA ILE A 73 0.74 2.44 -1.83
C ILE A 73 2.07 3.03 -2.29
N ARG A 74 2.62 2.52 -3.39
CA ARG A 74 3.82 3.08 -4.02
C ARG A 74 3.61 4.52 -4.48
N ASP A 75 2.55 4.77 -5.26
CA ASP A 75 2.29 6.11 -5.79
C ASP A 75 2.04 7.13 -4.65
N MET A 76 1.29 6.72 -3.62
CA MET A 76 1.05 7.52 -2.43
C MET A 76 2.32 7.82 -1.65
N TRP A 77 3.23 6.86 -1.52
CA TRP A 77 4.53 7.06 -0.89
C TRP A 77 5.36 8.13 -1.61
N TYR A 78 5.44 8.06 -2.94
CA TYR A 78 6.19 9.04 -3.72
C TYR A 78 5.56 10.43 -3.69
N ASN A 79 4.23 10.52 -3.56
CA ASN A 79 3.53 11.81 -3.44
C ASN A 79 3.85 12.56 -2.14
N LEU A 80 4.23 11.87 -1.06
CA LEU A 80 4.53 12.51 0.24
C LEU A 80 5.67 13.54 0.17
N GLY A 81 6.54 13.49 -0.85
CA GLY A 81 7.65 14.43 -1.02
C GLY A 81 8.50 14.58 0.26
N PRO A 82 8.67 15.79 0.82
CA PRO A 82 9.49 16.01 2.02
C PRO A 82 8.87 15.40 3.30
N HIS A 83 7.60 15.00 3.27
CA HIS A 83 6.95 14.42 4.45
C HIS A 83 7.32 12.95 4.70
N LYS A 84 7.95 12.26 3.74
CA LYS A 84 8.33 10.84 3.83
C LYS A 84 9.07 10.49 5.13
N ILE A 85 10.05 11.31 5.52
CA ILE A 85 10.88 11.08 6.72
C ILE A 85 10.03 10.87 7.99
N LYS A 86 8.87 11.53 8.08
CA LYS A 86 7.94 11.42 9.23
C LYS A 86 7.31 10.02 9.35
N PHE A 87 7.32 9.24 8.27
CA PHE A 87 6.68 7.92 8.20
C PHE A 87 7.66 6.76 8.28
N ILE A 88 8.94 6.97 7.92
CA ILE A 88 9.93 5.89 7.81
C ILE A 88 9.98 5.02 9.08
N PRO A 89 10.11 5.58 10.30
CA PRO A 89 10.19 4.76 11.51
C PRO A 89 8.98 3.83 11.71
N ALA A 90 7.79 4.29 11.32
CA ALA A 90 6.55 3.54 11.47
C ALA A 90 6.26 2.61 10.29
N MET A 91 6.75 2.92 9.08
CA MET A 91 6.38 2.24 7.83
C MET A 91 7.36 1.19 7.35
N VAL A 92 8.61 1.18 7.82
CA VAL A 92 9.61 0.15 7.42
C VAL A 92 9.09 -1.27 7.69
N GLY A 93 8.60 -1.55 8.90
CA GLY A 93 8.04 -2.85 9.27
C GLY A 93 6.80 -3.24 8.44
N PRO A 94 5.75 -2.39 8.41
CA PRO A 94 4.55 -2.65 7.61
C PRO A 94 4.82 -2.87 6.11
N ILE A 95 5.71 -2.09 5.50
CA ILE A 95 6.07 -2.29 4.08
C ILE A 95 6.85 -3.60 3.88
N LEU A 96 7.63 -4.04 4.88
CA LEU A 96 8.34 -5.32 4.84
C LEU A 96 7.35 -6.47 4.78
N GLU A 97 6.32 -6.44 5.61
CA GLU A 97 5.24 -7.45 5.59
C GLU A 97 4.60 -7.56 4.20
N VAL A 98 4.37 -6.44 3.53
CA VAL A 98 3.84 -6.44 2.16
C VAL A 98 4.81 -7.12 1.17
N THR A 99 6.12 -6.94 1.33
CA THR A 99 7.11 -7.63 0.47
C THR A 99 7.18 -9.15 0.71
N LEU A 100 6.68 -9.64 1.85
CA LEU A 100 6.62 -11.07 2.15
C LEU A 100 5.40 -11.75 1.52
N VAL A 101 4.42 -10.98 1.03
CA VAL A 101 3.27 -11.52 0.30
C VAL A 101 3.76 -12.22 -0.98
N PRO A 102 3.37 -13.49 -1.24
CA PRO A 102 3.83 -14.27 -2.38
C PRO A 102 3.15 -13.86 -3.71
N GLU A 103 3.12 -12.55 -3.99
CA GLU A 103 2.58 -11.95 -5.22
C GLU A 103 3.71 -11.14 -5.91
N PRO A 104 4.22 -11.58 -7.07
CA PRO A 104 5.40 -10.99 -7.68
C PRO A 104 5.28 -9.51 -8.09
N GLU A 105 4.12 -9.07 -8.58
CA GLU A 105 3.95 -7.68 -9.03
C GLU A 105 3.91 -6.70 -7.86
N LEU A 106 3.28 -7.09 -6.76
CA LEU A 106 3.22 -6.37 -5.50
C LEU A 106 4.62 -6.16 -4.95
N ARG A 107 5.44 -7.22 -4.88
CA ARG A 107 6.84 -7.11 -4.43
C ARG A 107 7.65 -6.16 -5.32
N LYS A 108 7.49 -6.26 -6.64
CA LYS A 108 8.14 -5.34 -7.60
C LYS A 108 7.72 -3.88 -7.37
N ALA A 109 6.47 -3.64 -6.97
CA ALA A 109 5.98 -2.30 -6.69
C ALA A 109 6.45 -1.73 -5.34
N THR A 110 6.63 -2.58 -4.32
CA THR A 110 6.95 -2.13 -2.96
C THR A 110 8.43 -2.14 -2.59
N ILE A 111 9.25 -3.03 -3.18
CA ILE A 111 10.70 -3.04 -2.96
C ILE A 111 11.36 -1.66 -3.21
N PRO A 112 11.03 -0.91 -4.29
CA PRO A 112 11.58 0.43 -4.52
C PRO A 112 11.35 1.44 -3.38
N ILE A 113 10.30 1.24 -2.57
CA ILE A 113 10.00 2.11 -1.42
C ILE A 113 11.14 2.03 -0.39
N PHE A 114 11.72 0.85 -0.14
CA PHE A 114 12.84 0.71 0.79
C PHE A 114 14.09 1.48 0.34
N PHE A 115 14.37 1.45 -0.97
CA PHE A 115 15.48 2.23 -1.52
C PHE A 115 15.26 3.73 -1.33
N ASP A 116 14.03 4.20 -1.56
CA ASP A 116 13.66 5.60 -1.34
C ASP A 116 13.69 5.99 0.16
N MET A 117 13.27 5.10 1.07
CA MET A 117 13.41 5.29 2.52
C MET A 117 14.88 5.49 2.91
N MET A 118 15.78 4.62 2.45
CA MET A 118 17.21 4.77 2.72
C MET A 118 17.74 6.12 2.20
N GLN A 119 17.41 6.47 0.96
CA GLN A 119 17.83 7.76 0.37
C GLN A 119 17.30 8.97 1.14
N CYS A 120 16.10 8.90 1.72
CA CYS A 120 15.55 9.98 2.54
C CYS A 120 16.26 10.13 3.89
N GLU A 121 16.81 9.05 4.47
CA GLU A 121 17.55 9.10 5.75
C GLU A 121 18.99 9.60 5.58
N PHE A 122 19.59 9.40 4.40
CA PHE A 122 20.97 9.83 4.11
C PHE A 122 21.09 11.28 3.63
N ASN A 123 20.03 11.87 3.06
CA ASN A 123 20.01 13.24 2.53
C ASN A 123 19.40 14.22 3.53
#